data_AF-A0A2M6ZWY4-F1
#
_entry.id   AF-A0A2M6ZWY4-F1
#
_cell.length_a   1.000
_cell.length_b   1.000
_cell.length_c   1.000
_cell.angle_alpha   90.00
_cell.angle_beta   90.00
_cell.angle_gamma   90.00
#
_symmetry.space_group_name_H-M   'P 1'
#
loop_
_entity.id
_entity.type
_entity.pdbx_description
1 polymer ?
#
loop_
_entity_poly.entity_id
_entity_poly.type
_entity_poly.pdbx_seq_one_letter_code
_entity_poly.pdbx_strand_id
1 'polypeptide(L)' 'DEFAINEKEAIDLFKDIPFLNGGLFDCLDKENDEGKVLYADGFSRNPKKQAIVPDFLFFGEEETVDLSE' A
#
# COMPACT_ATOMS: atom_id res chain seq x y z
N ASP A 1 -20.87 -10.88 9.92
CA ASP A 1 -20.29 -12.16 10.37
C ASP A 1 -19.02 -12.52 9.61
N GLU A 2 -17.99 -11.68 9.69
CA GLU A 2 -16.69 -12.00 9.06
C GLU A 2 -15.64 -12.51 10.07
N PHE A 3 -15.93 -12.43 11.37
CA PHE A 3 -15.03 -12.86 12.43
C PHE A 3 -15.68 -13.95 13.30
N ALA A 4 -14.87 -14.95 13.69
CA ALA A 4 -15.27 -16.05 14.56
C ALA A 4 -15.31 -15.68 16.06
N ILE A 5 -14.88 -14.46 16.40
CA ILE A 5 -14.78 -13.90 17.75
C ILE A 5 -15.61 -12.62 17.85
N ASN A 6 -15.84 -12.15 19.08
CA ASN A 6 -16.58 -10.90 19.26
C ASN A 6 -15.72 -9.67 18.87
N GLU A 7 -16.40 -8.57 18.57
CA GLU A 7 -15.77 -7.33 18.08
C GLU A 7 -14.63 -6.82 18.98
N LYS A 8 -14.81 -6.90 20.31
CA LYS A 8 -13.83 -6.41 21.27
C LYS A 8 -12.55 -7.26 21.25
N GLU A 9 -12.70 -8.59 21.18
CA GLU A 9 -11.57 -9.52 21.06
C GLU A 9 -10.82 -9.32 19.74
N ALA A 10 -11.53 -9.04 18.64
CA ALA A 10 -10.90 -8.73 17.37
C ALA A 10 -10.07 -7.44 17.43
N ILE A 11 -10.62 -6.37 18.01
CA ILE A 11 -9.90 -5.08 18.14
C ILE A 11 -8.64 -5.24 19.01
N ASP A 12 -8.71 -6.01 20.10
CA ASP A 12 -7.57 -6.24 20.99
C ASP A 12 -6.41 -6.96 20.28
N LEU A 13 -6.68 -7.89 19.36
CA LEU A 13 -5.65 -8.56 18.55
C LEU A 13 -4.87 -7.61 17.64
N PHE A 14 -5.52 -6.54 17.20
CA PHE A 14 -4.99 -5.60 16.22
C PHE A 14 -4.29 -4.40 16.84
N LYS A 15 -4.43 -4.20 18.15
CA LYS A 15 -3.99 -3.01 18.87
C LYS A 15 -2.50 -2.70 18.70
N ASP A 16 -1.66 -3.73 18.69
CA ASP A 16 -0.21 -3.57 18.65
C ASP A 16 0.37 -3.67 17.22
N ILE A 17 -0.48 -3.86 16.21
CA ILE A 17 -0.04 -3.91 14.81
C ILE A 17 0.17 -2.47 14.31
N PRO A 18 1.42 -2.07 14.01
CA PRO A 18 1.67 -0.75 13.47
C PRO A 18 0.94 -0.58 12.12
N PHE A 19 0.39 0.62 11.91
CA PHE A 19 -0.29 1.07 10.69
C PHE A 19 -1.66 0.46 10.34
N LEU A 20 -2.16 -0.52 11.10
CA LEU A 20 -3.54 -1.01 10.92
C LEU A 20 -4.59 0.07 11.31
N ASN A 21 -4.22 0.97 12.22
CA ASN A 21 -5.09 2.03 12.74
C ASN A 21 -4.89 3.41 12.09
N GLY A 22 -4.13 3.54 10.99
CA GLY A 22 -3.79 4.88 10.51
C GLY A 22 -3.03 5.06 9.19
N GLY A 23 -3.07 4.11 8.23
CA GLY A 23 -2.78 4.51 6.85
C GLY A 23 -2.12 3.50 5.92
N LEU A 24 -1.72 2.30 6.37
CA LEU A 24 -1.08 1.34 5.46
C LEU A 24 -2.05 0.72 4.45
N PHE A 25 -3.35 0.74 4.76
CA PHE A 25 -4.42 0.22 3.91
C PHE A 25 -5.33 1.33 3.38
N ASP A 26 -4.92 2.60 3.50
CA ASP A 26 -5.71 3.69 2.97
C ASP A 26 -5.68 3.60 1.44
N CYS A 27 -6.85 3.66 0.82
CA CYS A 27 -6.95 3.57 -0.62
C CYS A 27 -6.30 4.82 -1.22
N LEU A 28 -5.18 4.64 -1.92
CA LEU A 28 -4.45 5.74 -2.57
C LEU A 28 -5.17 6.25 -3.83
N ASP A 29 -6.21 5.54 -4.27
CA ASP A 29 -6.98 5.91 -5.44
C ASP A 29 -7.92 7.08 -5.12
N LYS A 30 -7.84 8.14 -5.94
CA LYS A 30 -8.65 9.35 -5.76
C LYS A 30 -9.46 9.63 -7.01
N GLU A 31 -10.71 10.03 -6.83
CA GLU A 31 -11.53 10.53 -7.92
C GLU A 31 -11.18 12.00 -8.21
N ASN A 32 -11.06 12.36 -9.48
CA ASN A 32 -10.85 13.75 -9.88
C ASN A 32 -12.21 14.48 -10.08
N ASP A 33 -12.16 15.80 -10.32
CA ASP A 33 -13.36 16.63 -10.53
C ASP A 33 -14.22 16.20 -11.74
N GLU A 34 -13.70 15.35 -12.62
CA GLU A 34 -14.38 14.82 -13.80
C GLU A 34 -15.00 13.43 -13.57
N GLY A 35 -14.94 12.91 -12.34
CA GLY A 35 -15.48 11.60 -11.99
C GLY A 35 -14.60 10.41 -12.39
N LYS A 36 -13.32 10.66 -12.68
CA LYS A 36 -12.36 9.63 -13.08
C LYS A 36 -11.47 9.24 -11.90
N VAL A 37 -11.41 7.94 -11.64
CA VAL A 37 -10.49 7.36 -10.64
C VAL A 37 -9.05 7.42 -11.14
N LEU A 38 -8.19 8.06 -10.35
CA LEU A 38 -6.75 8.10 -10.50
C LEU A 38 -6.13 7.01 -9.63
N TYR A 39 -5.52 6.02 -10.27
CA TYR A 39 -4.83 4.92 -9.62
C TYR A 39 -3.37 5.28 -9.38
N ALA A 40 -2.97 5.36 -8.11
CA ALA A 40 -1.61 5.76 -7.70
C ALA A 40 -0.75 4.58 -7.22
N ASP A 41 -1.31 3.38 -7.19
CA ASP A 41 -0.71 2.16 -6.66
C ASP A 41 0.26 1.46 -7.62
N GLY A 42 0.25 1.82 -8.92
CA GLY A 42 1.07 1.21 -9.96
C GLY A 42 0.54 -0.15 -10.49
N PHE A 43 -0.59 -0.65 -10.00
CA PHE A 43 -1.19 -1.95 -10.38
C PHE A 43 -2.15 -1.85 -11.57
N SER A 44 -1.87 -0.96 -12.53
CA SER A 44 -2.74 -0.77 -13.68
C SER A 44 -2.85 -2.02 -14.55
N ARG A 45 -4.04 -2.29 -15.11
CA ARG A 45 -4.22 -3.28 -16.19
C ARG A 45 -3.79 -2.74 -17.56
N ASN A 46 -3.55 -1.43 -17.68
CA ASN A 46 -3.06 -0.83 -18.92
C ASN A 46 -1.53 -0.98 -18.98
N PRO A 47 -0.97 -1.71 -19.97
CA PRO A 47 0.48 -1.93 -20.07
C PRO A 47 1.30 -0.63 -20.13
N LYS A 48 0.74 0.46 -20.66
CA LYS A 48 1.41 1.77 -20.73
C LYS A 48 1.46 2.51 -19.40
N LYS A 49 0.75 2.04 -18.38
CA LYS A 49 0.62 2.66 -17.06
C LYS A 49 1.00 1.72 -15.92
N GLN A 50 1.60 0.58 -16.25
CA GLN A 50 2.15 -0.33 -15.24
C GLN A 50 3.47 0.22 -14.73
N ALA A 51 3.67 0.14 -13.41
CA ALA A 51 4.96 0.41 -12.83
C ALA A 51 5.97 -0.65 -13.31
N ILE A 52 7.15 -0.22 -13.71
CA ILE A 52 8.27 -1.11 -14.03
C ILE A 52 9.32 -0.86 -12.96
N VAL A 53 9.62 -1.88 -12.18
CA VAL A 53 10.65 -1.83 -11.15
C VAL A 53 11.90 -2.53 -11.66
N PRO A 54 13.04 -1.84 -11.78
CA PRO A 54 14.29 -2.47 -12.21
C PRO A 54 14.72 -3.64 -11.32
N ASP A 55 15.20 -4.73 -11.93
CA ASP A 55 15.59 -5.95 -11.22
C ASP A 55 16.65 -5.71 -10.14
N PHE A 56 17.60 -4.80 -10.37
CA PHE A 56 18.69 -4.55 -9.41
C PHE A 56 18.18 -4.01 -8.06
N LEU A 57 16.98 -3.42 -8.00
CA LEU A 57 16.40 -2.97 -6.73
C LEU A 57 16.03 -4.13 -5.80
N PHE A 58 15.80 -5.33 -6.34
CA PHE A 58 15.46 -6.52 -5.56
C PHE A 58 16.53 -7.62 -5.61
N PHE A 59 17.31 -7.66 -6.69
CA PHE A 59 18.25 -8.73 -6.99
C PHE A 59 19.69 -8.23 -7.22
N GLY A 60 19.96 -6.95 -6.95
CA GLY A 60 21.30 -6.37 -6.99
C GLY A 60 22.10 -6.68 -5.73
N GLU A 61 23.37 -6.27 -5.75
CA GLU A 61 24.21 -6.27 -4.54
C GLU A 61 23.74 -5.17 -3.58
N GLU A 62 24.08 -5.30 -2.30
CA GLU A 62 23.74 -4.27 -1.31
C GLU A 62 24.47 -2.96 -1.62
N GLU A 63 23.70 -1.88 -1.77
CA GLU A 63 24.23 -0.54 -1.96
C GLU A 63 23.85 0.35 -0.77
N THR A 64 24.83 1.11 -0.27
CA THR A 64 24.57 2.16 0.72
C THR A 64 24.34 3.47 -0.01
N VAL A 65 23.15 4.04 0.15
CA VAL A 65 22.77 5.34 -0.43
C VAL A 65 22.49 6.32 0.70
N ASP A 66 23.01 7.54 0.57
CA ASP A 66 22.68 8.64 1.47
C ASP A 66 21.32 9.22 1.09
N LEU A 67 20.41 9.32 2.07
CA LEU A 67 19.03 9.77 1.89
C LEU A 67 18.77 11.13 2.56
N SER A 68 19.81 11.83 3.04
CA SER A 68 19.65 13.05 3.86
C SER A 68 19.49 14.36 3.07
N GLU A 69 18.68 14.39 2.01
CA GLU A 69 18.23 15.67 1.41
C GLU A 69 16.99 16.25 2.12
#